data_AF-A0A7Z0MFA2-F1
#
_entry.id   AF-A0A7Z0MFA2-F1
#
_cell.length_a   1.000
_cell.length_b   1.000
_cell.length_c   1.000
_cell.angle_alpha   90.00
_cell.angle_beta   90.00
_cell.angle_gamma   90.00
#
_symmetry.space_group_name_H-M   'P 1'
#
loop_
_entity.id
_entity.type
_entity.pdbx_description
1 polymer ?
#
loop_
_entity_poly.entity_id
_entity_poly.type
_entity_poly.pdbx_seq_one_letter_code
_entity_poly.pdbx_strand_id
1 'polypeptide(L)'
;MDYAGIERVSNLPRKLSTQDAPEGMAPEAGELTHYAPWGNLAIFIEPRSYSRTLLPLGKVDEGLSILAQPGPYQVRIERIED
;
A
#
# COMPACT_ATOMS: atom_id res chain seq x y z
N MET A 1 -0.58 1.37 -18.40
CA MET A 1 -1.27 2.30 -17.47
C MET A 1 -0.27 2.62 -16.39
N ASP A 2 0.14 3.88 -16.32
CA ASP A 2 1.11 4.32 -15.34
C ASP A 2 0.39 4.62 -14.03
N TYR A 3 0.36 3.62 -13.14
CA TYR A 3 -0.21 3.77 -11.81
C TYR A 3 0.74 4.49 -10.84
N ALA A 4 1.96 4.85 -11.28
CA ALA A 4 2.97 5.49 -10.44
C ALA A 4 2.58 6.91 -10.00
N GLY A 5 1.51 7.51 -10.54
CA GLY A 5 0.93 8.74 -9.99
C GLY A 5 0.06 8.48 -8.74
N ILE A 6 -0.61 7.33 -8.69
CA ILE A 6 -1.68 7.04 -7.72
C ILE A 6 -1.19 6.14 -6.58
N GLU A 7 -0.27 5.21 -6.86
CA GLU A 7 0.21 4.24 -5.88
C GLU A 7 1.72 3.98 -6.00
N ARG A 8 2.32 3.51 -4.89
CA ARG A 8 3.66 2.93 -4.85
C ARG A 8 3.53 1.46 -4.55
N VAL A 9 4.04 0.60 -5.44
CA VAL A 9 3.87 -0.85 -5.36
C VAL A 9 5.22 -1.54 -5.15
N SER A 10 5.27 -2.50 -4.23
CA SER A 10 6.43 -3.36 -4.03
C SER A 10 6.01 -4.81 -3.86
N ASN A 11 6.81 -5.72 -4.39
CA ASN A 11 6.68 -7.13 -4.08
C ASN A 11 7.03 -7.39 -2.61
N LEU A 12 6.38 -8.40 -2.01
CA LEU A 12 6.73 -8.88 -0.68
C LEU A 12 7.60 -10.14 -0.78
N PRO A 13 8.55 -10.34 0.16
CA PRO A 13 9.39 -11.55 0.18
C PRO A 13 8.60 -12.83 0.47
N ARG A 14 7.38 -12.69 1.00
CA ARG A 14 6.42 -13.78 1.22
C ARG A 14 4.99 -13.25 1.10
N LYS A 15 4.04 -14.12 0.76
CA LYS A 15 2.61 -13.79 0.81
C LYS A 15 2.17 -13.53 2.25
N LEU A 16 1.32 -12.52 2.44
CA LEU A 16 0.65 -12.29 3.72
C LEU A 16 -0.55 -13.23 3.85
N SER A 17 -0.86 -13.63 5.08
CA SER A 17 -2.13 -14.28 5.37
C SER A 17 -3.26 -13.26 5.20
N THR A 18 -4.36 -13.69 4.60
CA THR A 18 -5.59 -12.89 4.48
C THR A 18 -6.69 -13.42 5.40
N GLN A 19 -6.33 -14.29 6.36
CA GLN A 19 -7.26 -14.77 7.37
C GLN A 19 -7.75 -13.57 8.20
N ASP A 20 -9.05 -13.49 8.42
CA ASP A 20 -9.74 -12.42 9.16
C ASP A 20 -9.61 -11.01 8.54
N ALA A 21 -9.10 -10.91 7.30
CA ALA A 21 -9.06 -9.65 6.59
C ALA A 21 -10.49 -9.22 6.16
N PRO A 22 -10.78 -7.91 6.09
CA PRO A 22 -12.08 -7.43 5.60
C PRO A 22 -12.29 -7.81 4.13
N GLU A 23 -13.54 -7.77 3.66
CA GLU A 23 -13.88 -8.12 2.27
C GLU A 23 -13.26 -7.18 1.22
N GLY A 24 -12.73 -6.04 1.64
CA GLY A 24 -12.16 -5.03 0.77
C GLY A 24 -12.01 -3.69 1.49
N MET A 25 -11.57 -2.68 0.74
CA MET A 25 -11.52 -1.29 1.21
C MET A 25 -11.61 -0.29 0.06
N ALA A 26 -12.00 0.94 0.37
CA ALA A 26 -11.75 2.11 -0.46
C ALA A 26 -10.58 2.87 0.16
N PRO A 27 -9.37 2.82 -0.42
CA PRO A 27 -8.21 3.46 0.19
C PRO A 27 -8.27 4.98 -0.01
N GLU A 28 -7.81 5.68 1.02
CA GLU A 28 -7.51 7.11 0.97
C GLU A 28 -6.02 7.32 0.69
N ALA A 29 -5.63 8.58 0.50
CA ALA A 29 -4.22 8.95 0.46
C ALA A 29 -3.53 8.55 1.78
N GLY A 30 -2.38 7.89 1.67
CA GLY A 30 -1.56 7.37 2.76
C GLY A 30 -1.89 5.94 3.19
N GLU A 31 -2.96 5.33 2.69
CA GLU A 31 -3.31 3.95 3.07
C GLU A 31 -2.28 2.94 2.53
N LEU A 32 -1.82 2.07 3.43
CA LEU A 32 -0.99 0.91 3.17
C LEU A 32 -1.87 -0.31 3.00
N THR A 33 -1.73 -1.01 1.88
CA THR A 33 -2.63 -2.10 1.50
C THR A 33 -1.88 -3.32 0.98
N HIS A 34 -2.48 -4.49 1.20
CA HIS A 34 -2.12 -5.72 0.52
C HIS A 34 -3.05 -5.94 -0.66
N TYR A 35 -2.48 -6.08 -1.84
CA TYR A 35 -3.23 -6.39 -3.05
C TYR A 35 -3.29 -7.91 -3.26
N ALA A 36 -4.44 -8.49 -2.92
CA ALA A 36 -4.62 -9.94 -2.80
C ALA A 36 -4.32 -10.74 -4.10
N PRO A 37 -4.64 -10.26 -5.32
CA PRO A 37 -4.38 -11.04 -6.53
C PRO A 37 -2.90 -11.29 -6.83
N TRP A 38 -2.00 -10.38 -6.45
CA TRP A 38 -0.57 -10.51 -6.72
C TRP A 38 0.29 -10.67 -5.47
N GLY A 39 -0.26 -10.45 -4.28
CA GLY A 39 0.46 -10.58 -3.02
C GLY A 39 1.51 -9.50 -2.81
N ASN A 40 1.36 -8.37 -3.48
CA ASN A 40 2.20 -7.19 -3.37
C ASN A 40 1.58 -6.16 -2.41
N LEU A 41 2.43 -5.23 -1.99
CA LEU A 41 2.08 -4.11 -1.14
C LEU A 41 1.86 -2.87 -2.00
N ALA A 42 0.86 -2.06 -1.67
CA ALA A 42 0.58 -0.78 -2.30
C ALA A 42 0.38 0.32 -1.26
N ILE A 43 1.03 1.47 -1.45
CA ILE A 43 0.77 2.72 -0.72
C ILE A 43 0.05 3.66 -1.66
N PHE A 44 -1.14 4.13 -1.28
CA PHE A 44 -1.91 5.07 -2.09
C PHE A 44 -1.46 6.51 -1.85
N ILE A 45 -1.18 7.25 -2.92
CA ILE A 45 -0.91 8.70 -2.90
C ILE A 45 -2.21 9.49 -3.08
N GLU A 46 -3.18 8.91 -3.78
CA GLU A 46 -4.51 9.46 -4.04
C GLU A 46 -5.60 8.43 -3.68
N PRO A 47 -6.82 8.88 -3.33
CA PRO A 47 -7.90 7.96 -3.01
C PRO A 47 -8.34 7.11 -4.22
N ARG A 48 -8.89 5.93 -3.95
CA ARG A 48 -9.49 5.04 -4.96
C ARG A 48 -10.86 4.54 -4.53
N SER A 49 -11.67 4.21 -5.54
CA SER A 49 -12.93 3.50 -5.33
C SER A 49 -12.72 2.16 -4.62
N TYR A 50 -13.75 1.73 -3.89
CA TYR A 50 -13.78 0.45 -3.20
C TYR A 50 -13.34 -0.72 -4.10
N SER A 51 -12.48 -1.57 -3.56
CA SER A 51 -12.10 -2.84 -4.20
C SER A 51 -12.11 -3.98 -3.20
N ARG A 52 -12.64 -5.13 -3.64
CA ARG A 52 -12.56 -6.40 -2.90
C ARG A 52 -11.16 -7.03 -2.90
N THR A 53 -10.27 -6.50 -3.73
CA THR A 53 -8.90 -7.02 -3.88
C THR A 53 -7.88 -6.28 -3.02
N LEU A 54 -8.31 -5.23 -2.30
CA LEU A 54 -7.47 -4.41 -1.45
C LEU A 54 -7.78 -4.71 0.01
N LEU A 55 -6.76 -5.11 0.77
CA LEU A 55 -6.87 -5.39 2.20
C LEU A 55 -6.05 -4.34 2.98
N PRO A 56 -6.63 -3.70 4.01
CA PRO A 56 -5.93 -2.69 4.79
C PRO A 56 -4.83 -3.32 5.63
N LEU A 57 -3.65 -2.68 5.64
CA LEU A 57 -2.53 -3.04 6.49
C LEU A 57 -2.17 -1.94 7.50
N GLY A 58 -2.50 -0.69 7.19
CA GLY A 58 -2.20 0.46 8.03
C GLY A 58 -2.20 1.75 7.23
N LYS A 59 -1.66 2.82 7.81
CA LYS A 59 -1.58 4.15 7.18
C LYS A 59 -0.20 4.75 7.42
N VAL A 60 0.24 5.56 6.46
CA VAL A 60 1.42 6.41 6.64
C VAL A 60 1.05 7.54 7.59
N ASP A 61 1.66 7.54 8.78
CA ASP A 61 1.42 8.59 9.78
C ASP A 61 2.12 9.90 9.41
N GLU A 62 3.34 9.83 8.87
CA GLU A 62 4.15 10.99 8.46
C GLU A 62 4.93 10.72 7.16
N GLY A 63 5.25 11.78 6.41
CA GLY A 63 6.15 11.69 5.25
C GLY A 63 5.52 11.23 3.92
N LEU A 64 4.19 11.18 3.81
CA LEU A 64 3.50 10.82 2.55
C LEU A 64 3.93 11.70 1.36
N SER A 65 4.21 12.99 1.60
CA SER A 65 4.67 13.93 0.58
C SER A 65 6.01 13.52 -0.08
N ILE A 66 6.86 12.79 0.65
CA ILE A 66 8.13 12.25 0.15
C ILE A 66 7.83 11.10 -0.83
N LEU A 67 6.92 10.21 -0.45
CA LEU A 67 6.48 9.08 -1.29
C LEU A 67 5.68 9.55 -2.52
N ALA A 68 5.01 10.70 -2.44
CA ALA A 68 4.23 11.28 -3.52
C ALA A 68 5.07 11.85 -4.66
N GLN A 69 6.36 12.12 -4.44
CA GLN A 69 7.23 12.65 -5.49
C GLN A 69 7.45 11.60 -6.61
N PRO A 70 7.82 12.02 -7.83
CA PRO A 70 8.27 11.11 -8.89
C PRO A 70 9.75 10.76 -8.74
N GLY A 71 10.10 9.48 -8.95
CA GLY A 71 11.49 9.03 -9.00
C GLY A 71 11.63 7.54 -8.70
N PRO A 72 12.81 6.94 -8.90
CA PRO A 72 13.09 5.67 -8.27
C PRO A 72 13.29 5.90 -6.76
N TYR A 73 12.45 5.28 -5.94
CA TYR A 73 12.59 5.27 -4.48
C TYR A 73 13.20 3.94 -4.05
N GLN A 74 14.22 3.99 -3.20
CA GLN A 74 14.54 2.85 -2.35
C GLN A 74 13.88 3.10 -0.99
N VAL A 75 12.89 2.27 -0.67
CA VAL A 75 12.17 2.31 0.61
C VAL A 75 12.54 1.04 1.37
N ARG A 76 12.89 1.21 2.64
CA ARG A 76 13.02 0.10 3.59
C ARG A 76 11.86 0.18 4.58
N ILE A 77 11.09 -0.91 4.67
CA ILE A 77 10.05 -1.07 5.69
C ILE A 77 10.65 -1.93 6.80
N GLU A 78 10.69 -1.39 8.01
CA GLU A 78 11.17 -2.07 9.19
C GLU A 78 10.18 -1.93 10.34
N ARG A 79 10.19 -2.90 11.25
CA ARG A 79 9.41 -2.79 12.48
C ARG A 79 10.06 -1.70 13.33
N ILE A 80 9.26 -0.80 13.90
CA ILE A 80 9.74 0.15 14.91
C ILE A 80 10.21 -0.65 16.13
N GLU A 81 11.46 -0.42 16.54
CA GLU A 81 11.99 -0.92 17.80
C GLU A 81 11.53 0.01 18.93
N ASP A 82 11.02 -0.57 20.01
CA ASP A 82 10.59 0.14 21.22
C ASP A 82 11.78 0.59 22.10
#